data_AF-A0A172MFD0-F1
#
_entry.id   AF-A0A172MFD0-F1
#
_cell.length_a   1.000
_cell.length_b   1.000
_cell.length_c   1.000
_cell.angle_alpha   90.00
_cell.angle_beta   90.00
_cell.angle_gamma   90.00
#
_symmetry.space_group_name_H-M   'P 1'
#
loop_
_entity.id
_entity.type
_entity.pdbx_description
1 polymer ?
#
loop_
_entity_poly.entity_id
_entity_poly.type
_entity_poly.pdbx_seq_one_letter_code
_entity_poly.pdbx_strand_id
1 'polypeptide(L)'
;SSHSFNALLKTLEEPPPYVKFILATTDPQKLPATILSRCLQFSLKNMTPERVVEHLTHVLGVENVPFEDDALWLLGRAADGSMRDAMSLTDQAIAFGEGKVMAADVRAMLGTLDHGQVFDVLTALLEGDARGVLEAVRHLAEQGPDWNGVLSEILNVLHRVAIAQALPEGVDNGHGDRDRVLALAQALPAEDVQFYYQMGLIGRRDLPLAPDPRGGFEMVLLRMLAFRPADNDDAPRQPL
;
A
#
# COMPACT_ATOMS: atom_id res chain seq x y z
N SER A 1 -0.34 1.87 -39.10
CA SER A 1 0.77 1.04 -39.60
C SER A 1 0.30 -0.38 -39.97
N SER A 2 -0.80 -0.51 -40.73
CA SER A 2 -1.40 -1.80 -41.14
C SER A 2 -0.48 -2.65 -42.04
N HIS A 3 0.38 -2.00 -42.85
CA HIS A 3 1.30 -2.70 -43.74
C HIS A 3 2.40 -3.49 -43.01
N SER A 4 3.00 -2.91 -41.96
CA SER A 4 4.05 -3.57 -41.18
C SER A 4 3.51 -4.78 -40.41
N PHE A 5 2.26 -4.70 -39.96
CA PHE A 5 1.60 -5.78 -39.22
C PHE A 5 1.30 -6.99 -40.11
N ASN A 6 0.84 -6.75 -41.34
CA ASN A 6 0.58 -7.83 -42.31
C ASN A 6 1.87 -8.51 -42.81
N ALA A 7 2.97 -7.76 -42.91
CA ALA A 7 4.28 -8.35 -43.22
C ALA A 7 4.74 -9.29 -42.10
N LEU A 8 4.57 -8.87 -40.84
CA LEU A 8 4.89 -9.67 -39.66
C LEU A 8 4.08 -10.98 -39.62
N LEU A 9 2.79 -10.94 -39.94
CA LEU A 9 1.92 -12.13 -39.94
C LEU A 9 2.39 -13.22 -40.91
N LYS A 10 2.80 -12.85 -42.13
CA LYS A 10 3.33 -13.81 -43.12
C LYS A 10 4.60 -14.50 -42.64
N THR A 11 5.49 -13.75 -41.99
CA THR A 11 6.74 -14.30 -41.45
C THR A 11 6.51 -15.10 -40.16
N LEU A 12 5.44 -14.81 -39.41
CA LEU A 12 5.03 -15.60 -38.24
C LEU A 12 4.37 -16.93 -38.61
N GLU A 13 3.71 -16.99 -39.76
CA GLU A 13 3.12 -18.22 -40.30
C GLU A 13 4.17 -19.22 -40.76
N GLU A 14 5.20 -18.75 -41.48
CA GLU A 14 6.31 -19.58 -41.97
C GLU A 14 7.66 -18.92 -41.60
N PRO A 15 8.06 -18.98 -40.32
CA PRO A 15 9.30 -18.36 -39.88
C PRO A 15 10.51 -19.11 -40.46
N PRO A 16 11.51 -18.39 -41.02
CA PRO A 16 12.77 -19.02 -41.38
C PRO A 16 13.39 -19.72 -40.17
N PRO A 17 14.09 -20.87 -40.35
CA PRO A 17 14.54 -21.70 -39.23
C PRO A 17 15.53 -20.99 -38.29
N TYR A 18 16.25 -19.97 -38.80
CA TYR A 18 17.19 -19.15 -38.05
C TYR A 18 16.57 -17.94 -37.35
N VAL A 19 15.28 -17.64 -37.58
CA VAL A 19 14.58 -16.50 -36.97
C VAL A 19 13.80 -16.95 -35.75
N LYS A 20 13.88 -16.18 -34.66
CA LYS A 20 13.06 -16.33 -33.46
C LYS A 20 12.34 -15.02 -33.19
N PHE A 21 11.04 -15.10 -32.92
CA PHE A 21 10.22 -13.97 -32.53
C PHE A 21 10.01 -13.96 -31.03
N ILE A 22 10.30 -12.83 -30.38
CA ILE A 22 9.98 -12.56 -28.98
C ILE A 22 9.09 -11.32 -28.98
N LEU A 23 7.83 -11.50 -28.59
CA LEU A 23 6.85 -10.42 -28.52
C LEU A 23 6.54 -10.15 -27.04
N ALA A 24 6.53 -8.88 -26.66
CA ALA A 24 6.16 -8.43 -25.32
C ALA A 24 4.99 -7.44 -25.42
N THR A 25 3.96 -7.62 -24.58
CA THR A 25 2.83 -6.71 -24.47
C THR A 25 2.36 -6.68 -23.01
N THR A 26 1.89 -5.52 -22.56
CA THR A 26 1.18 -5.37 -21.27
C THR A 26 -0.31 -5.68 -21.40
N ASP A 27 -0.83 -5.75 -22.63
CA ASP A 27 -2.25 -5.98 -22.92
C ASP A 27 -2.39 -7.01 -24.06
N PRO A 28 -2.57 -8.30 -23.74
CA PRO A 28 -2.72 -9.35 -24.73
C PRO A 28 -4.06 -9.30 -25.48
N GLN A 29 -5.09 -8.63 -24.93
CA GLN A 29 -6.42 -8.57 -25.56
C GLN A 29 -6.44 -7.65 -26.78
N LYS A 30 -5.53 -6.67 -26.83
CA LYS A 30 -5.33 -5.81 -28.00
C LYS A 30 -4.62 -6.52 -29.16
N LEU A 31 -4.06 -7.71 -28.94
CA LEU A 31 -3.43 -8.47 -30.00
C LEU A 31 -4.47 -9.29 -30.78
N PRO A 32 -4.41 -9.29 -32.12
CA PRO A 32 -5.26 -10.14 -32.93
C PRO A 32 -5.08 -11.63 -32.61
N ALA A 33 -6.18 -12.37 -32.63
CA ALA A 33 -6.18 -13.81 -32.37
C ALA A 33 -5.23 -14.60 -33.29
N THR A 34 -4.92 -14.08 -34.48
CA THR A 34 -3.99 -14.67 -35.45
C THR A 34 -2.53 -14.68 -35.00
N ILE A 35 -2.14 -13.78 -34.10
CA ILE A 35 -0.81 -13.79 -33.46
C ILE A 35 -0.84 -14.72 -32.25
N LEU A 36 -1.89 -14.60 -31.43
CA LEU A 36 -2.04 -15.38 -30.21
C LEU A 36 -2.05 -16.89 -30.46
N SER A 37 -2.60 -17.35 -31.61
CA SER A 37 -2.64 -18.76 -31.98
C SER A 37 -1.31 -19.31 -32.51
N ARG A 38 -0.35 -18.45 -32.86
CA ARG A 38 0.94 -18.82 -33.47
C ARG A 38 2.14 -18.61 -32.55
N CYS A 39 1.90 -18.05 -31.37
CA CYS A 39 2.91 -17.80 -30.36
C CYS A 39 2.65 -18.67 -29.12
N LEU A 40 3.72 -19.16 -28.51
CA LEU A 40 3.65 -19.69 -27.15
C LEU A 40 3.52 -18.50 -26.18
N GLN A 41 2.43 -18.49 -25.42
CA GLN A 41 2.13 -17.39 -24.51
C GLN A 41 2.71 -17.68 -23.13
N PHE A 42 3.59 -16.78 -22.68
CA PHE A 42 4.08 -16.77 -21.31
C PHE A 42 3.54 -15.54 -20.60
N SER A 43 2.65 -15.76 -19.63
CA SER A 43 2.20 -14.70 -18.72
C SER A 43 3.22 -14.58 -17.59
N LEU A 44 3.93 -13.44 -17.57
CA LEU A 44 4.81 -13.08 -16.47
C LEU A 44 3.94 -12.50 -15.36
N LYS A 45 3.93 -13.15 -14.20
CA LYS A 45 3.24 -12.65 -13.01
C LYS A 45 4.09 -11.56 -12.35
N ASN A 46 3.42 -10.63 -11.67
CA ASN A 46 4.08 -9.64 -10.83
C ASN A 46 4.97 -10.34 -9.79
N MET A 47 6.11 -9.73 -9.48
CA MET A 47 6.98 -10.24 -8.43
C MET A 47 6.34 -9.97 -7.06
N THR A 48 6.44 -10.94 -6.15
CA THR A 48 6.03 -10.71 -4.77
C THR A 48 7.04 -9.78 -4.09
N PRO A 49 6.62 -8.97 -3.10
CA PRO A 49 7.54 -8.10 -2.37
C PRO A 49 8.76 -8.84 -1.80
N GLU A 50 8.58 -10.07 -1.32
CA GLU A 50 9.68 -10.91 -0.79
C GLU A 50 10.77 -11.14 -1.83
N ARG A 51 10.39 -11.44 -3.08
CA ARG A 51 11.34 -11.68 -4.17
C ARG A 51 12.04 -10.39 -4.60
N VAL A 52 11.36 -9.25 -4.46
CA VAL A 52 11.96 -7.95 -4.71
C VAL A 52 13.00 -7.65 -3.64
N VAL A 53 12.65 -7.81 -2.36
CA VAL A 53 13.54 -7.62 -1.21
C VAL A 53 14.77 -8.53 -1.31
N GLU A 54 14.59 -9.81 -1.62
CA GLU A 54 15.68 -10.77 -1.81
C GLU A 54 16.67 -10.29 -2.88
N HIS A 55 16.14 -9.79 -4.01
CA HIS A 55 16.97 -9.26 -5.08
C HIS A 55 17.71 -7.98 -4.69
N LEU A 56 17.02 -7.02 -4.06
CA LEU A 56 17.63 -5.77 -3.59
C LEU A 56 18.71 -6.02 -2.55
N THR A 57 18.48 -6.96 -1.62
CA THR A 57 19.46 -7.41 -0.63
C THR A 57 20.74 -7.90 -1.31
N HIS A 58 20.59 -8.74 -2.34
CA HIS A 58 21.73 -9.24 -3.10
C HIS A 58 22.48 -8.11 -3.82
N VAL A 59 21.78 -7.25 -4.54
CA VAL A 59 22.38 -6.15 -5.31
C VAL A 59 23.11 -5.18 -4.40
N LEU A 60 22.47 -4.71 -3.33
CA LEU A 60 23.08 -3.76 -2.39
C LEU A 60 24.27 -4.37 -1.64
N GLY A 61 24.22 -5.67 -1.36
CA GLY A 61 25.36 -6.40 -0.80
C GLY A 61 26.56 -6.48 -1.74
N VAL A 62 26.33 -6.66 -3.05
CA VAL A 62 27.39 -6.66 -4.08
C VAL A 62 27.97 -5.25 -4.26
N GLU A 63 27.12 -4.23 -4.29
CA GLU A 63 27.53 -2.81 -4.42
C GLU A 63 28.06 -2.21 -3.10
N ASN A 64 28.04 -2.98 -2.02
CA ASN A 64 28.52 -2.61 -0.68
C ASN A 64 27.85 -1.34 -0.11
N VAL A 65 26.55 -1.19 -0.39
CA VAL A 65 25.72 -0.09 0.10
C VAL A 65 25.08 -0.50 1.43
N PRO A 66 25.22 0.27 2.52
CA PRO A 66 24.55 -0.03 3.79
C PRO A 66 23.02 0.12 3.67
N PHE A 67 22.26 -0.84 4.19
CA PHE A 67 20.80 -0.83 4.16
C PHE A 67 20.18 -1.41 5.44
N GLU A 68 18.90 -1.10 5.66
CA GLU A 68 18.03 -1.74 6.66
C GLU A 68 16.99 -2.62 5.95
N ASP A 69 16.68 -3.79 6.50
CA ASP A 69 15.70 -4.72 5.92
C ASP A 69 14.33 -4.05 5.73
N ASP A 70 13.87 -3.28 6.72
CA ASP A 70 12.62 -2.52 6.66
C ASP A 70 12.57 -1.54 5.47
N ALA A 71 13.70 -0.94 5.12
CA ALA A 71 13.81 -0.02 3.98
C ALA A 71 13.57 -0.75 2.66
N LEU A 72 14.10 -1.97 2.53
CA LEU A 72 13.91 -2.80 1.34
C LEU A 72 12.45 -3.24 1.19
N TRP A 73 11.78 -3.55 2.29
CA TRP A 73 10.35 -3.88 2.28
C TRP A 73 9.49 -2.71 1.81
N LEU A 74 9.82 -1.49 2.21
CA LEU A 74 9.13 -0.28 1.75
C LEU A 74 9.31 -0.09 0.23
N LEU A 75 10.55 -0.23 -0.27
CA LEU A 75 10.85 -0.13 -1.70
C LEU A 75 10.16 -1.24 -2.51
N GLY A 76 10.18 -2.47 -2.00
CA GLY A 76 9.56 -3.62 -2.64
C GLY A 76 8.05 -3.49 -2.81
N ARG A 77 7.38 -2.86 -1.83
CA ARG A 77 5.94 -2.51 -1.94
C ARG A 77 5.69 -1.38 -2.90
N ALA A 78 6.44 -0.29 -2.79
CA ALA A 78 6.27 0.89 -3.63
C ALA A 78 6.47 0.58 -5.12
N ALA A 79 7.22 -0.49 -5.42
CA ALA A 79 7.45 -0.98 -6.77
C ALA A 79 6.28 -1.77 -7.39
N ASP A 80 5.24 -2.14 -6.63
CA ASP A 80 4.04 -2.86 -7.10
C ASP A 80 4.34 -4.09 -7.99
N GLY A 81 5.38 -4.84 -7.62
CA GLY A 81 5.83 -6.05 -8.33
C GLY A 81 6.64 -5.82 -9.61
N SER A 82 7.03 -4.57 -9.90
CA SER A 82 7.94 -4.18 -10.98
C SER A 82 9.39 -4.05 -10.46
N MET A 83 10.25 -4.99 -10.84
CA MET A 83 11.68 -4.93 -10.46
C MET A 83 12.38 -3.68 -10.99
N ARG A 84 11.95 -3.16 -12.14
CA ARG A 84 12.51 -1.93 -12.71
C ARG A 84 12.24 -0.72 -11.81
N ASP A 85 11.00 -0.62 -11.32
CA ASP A 85 10.61 0.47 -10.44
C ASP A 85 11.27 0.31 -9.07
N ALA A 86 11.38 -0.92 -8.55
CA ALA A 86 12.14 -1.21 -7.33
C ALA A 86 13.59 -0.72 -7.39
N MET A 87 14.30 -1.04 -8.48
CA MET A 87 15.68 -0.58 -8.70
C MET A 87 15.74 0.96 -8.80
N SER A 88 14.81 1.56 -9.55
CA SER A 88 14.76 3.03 -9.72
C SER A 88 14.47 3.77 -8.42
N LEU A 89 13.62 3.20 -7.55
CA LEU A 89 13.36 3.73 -6.21
C LEU A 89 14.55 3.51 -5.28
N THR A 90 15.26 2.39 -5.42
CA THR A 90 16.47 2.10 -4.63
C THR A 90 17.58 3.11 -4.95
N ASP A 91 17.81 3.42 -6.23
CA ASP A 91 18.78 4.45 -6.63
C ASP A 91 18.43 5.83 -6.05
N GLN A 92 17.14 6.19 -6.05
CA GLN A 92 16.67 7.43 -5.41
C GLN A 92 16.91 7.40 -3.89
N ALA A 93 16.66 6.26 -3.24
CA ALA A 93 16.88 6.10 -1.80
C ALA A 93 18.37 6.25 -1.44
N ILE A 94 19.27 5.68 -2.24
CA ILE A 94 20.72 5.84 -2.07
C ILE A 94 21.12 7.32 -2.20
N ALA A 95 20.60 8.01 -3.20
CA ALA A 95 20.89 9.43 -3.40
C ALA A 95 20.35 10.30 -2.26
N PHE A 96 19.17 9.97 -1.73
CA PHE A 96 18.52 10.70 -0.66
C PHE A 96 19.18 10.44 0.72
N GLY A 97 19.51 9.18 1.02
CA GLY A 97 20.13 8.74 2.27
C GLY A 97 21.66 8.83 2.30
N GLU A 98 22.25 9.73 1.49
CA GLU A 98 23.70 9.99 1.43
C GLU A 98 24.58 8.72 1.26
N GLY A 99 24.15 7.81 0.38
CA GLY A 99 24.86 6.55 0.11
C GLY A 99 24.43 5.38 0.98
N LYS A 100 23.30 5.50 1.70
CA LYS A 100 22.71 4.43 2.51
C LYS A 100 21.21 4.34 2.26
N VAL A 101 20.64 3.15 2.47
CA VAL A 101 19.21 2.88 2.30
C VAL A 101 18.57 2.58 3.65
N MET A 102 18.23 3.64 4.40
CA MET A 102 17.64 3.54 5.74
C MET A 102 16.12 3.71 5.69
N ALA A 103 15.39 3.08 6.60
CA ALA A 103 13.93 3.04 6.56
C ALA A 103 13.30 4.44 6.73
N ALA A 104 13.87 5.28 7.61
CA ALA A 104 13.38 6.64 7.81
C ALA A 104 13.50 7.50 6.54
N ASP A 105 14.65 7.42 5.86
CA ASP A 105 14.93 8.16 4.63
C ASP A 105 14.04 7.68 3.48
N VAL A 106 13.86 6.37 3.34
CA VAL A 106 12.96 5.77 2.35
C VAL A 106 11.51 6.18 2.59
N ARG A 107 11.04 6.22 3.85
CA ARG A 107 9.69 6.71 4.18
C ARG A 107 9.50 8.17 3.77
N ALA A 108 10.46 9.02 4.14
CA ALA A 108 10.43 10.44 3.78
C ALA A 108 10.44 10.63 2.25
N MET A 109 11.27 9.88 1.52
CA MET A 109 11.37 9.92 0.07
C MET A 109 10.07 9.47 -0.62
N LEU A 110 9.50 8.35 -0.18
CA LEU A 110 8.25 7.81 -0.74
C LEU A 110 7.02 8.61 -0.32
N GLY A 111 7.16 9.53 0.65
CA GLY A 111 6.03 10.15 1.33
C GLY A 111 5.16 9.13 2.06
N THR A 112 5.70 7.94 2.36
CA THR A 112 4.99 6.90 3.09
C THR A 112 5.10 7.19 4.57
N LEU A 113 3.96 7.16 5.25
CA LEU A 113 3.92 7.43 6.67
C LEU A 113 4.64 6.35 7.47
N ASP A 114 5.19 6.76 8.61
CA ASP A 114 5.58 5.79 9.61
C ASP A 114 4.32 5.03 10.06
N HIS A 115 4.31 3.72 9.78
CA HIS A 115 3.25 2.81 10.23
C HIS A 115 2.99 3.00 11.73
N GLY A 116 4.03 3.34 12.53
CA GLY A 116 3.91 3.73 13.93
C GLY A 116 2.81 4.74 14.21
N GLN A 117 2.79 5.84 13.47
CA GLN A 117 1.85 6.93 13.69
C GLN A 117 0.41 6.56 13.30
N VAL A 118 0.24 5.68 12.31
CA VAL A 118 -1.07 5.14 11.93
C VAL A 118 -1.65 4.30 13.07
N PHE A 119 -0.83 3.47 13.70
CA PHE A 119 -1.24 2.70 14.88
C PHE A 119 -1.55 3.60 16.08
N ASP A 120 -0.86 4.72 16.26
CA ASP A 120 -1.15 5.68 17.33
C ASP A 120 -2.54 6.32 17.14
N VAL A 121 -2.89 6.69 15.90
CA VAL A 121 -4.24 7.17 15.56
C VAL A 121 -5.30 6.10 15.86
N LEU A 122 -5.06 4.85 15.44
CA LEU A 122 -5.98 3.74 15.68
C LEU A 122 -6.15 3.41 17.17
N THR A 123 -5.07 3.54 17.95
CA THR A 123 -5.10 3.34 19.41
C THR A 123 -5.92 4.43 20.09
N ALA A 124 -5.71 5.70 19.71
CA ALA A 124 -6.51 6.80 20.25
C ALA A 124 -8.00 6.70 19.86
N LEU A 125 -8.31 6.22 18.65
CA LEU A 125 -9.68 5.90 18.23
C LEU A 125 -10.31 4.80 19.10
N LEU A 126 -9.57 3.72 19.38
CA LEU A 126 -10.01 2.62 20.22
C LEU A 126 -10.31 3.08 21.66
N GLU A 127 -9.46 3.94 22.22
CA GLU A 127 -9.63 4.49 23.57
C GLU A 127 -10.77 5.52 23.65
N GLY A 128 -11.33 5.95 22.52
CA GLY A 128 -12.32 7.01 22.48
C GLY A 128 -11.74 8.40 22.82
N ASP A 129 -10.42 8.55 22.80
CA ASP A 129 -9.75 9.78 23.21
C ASP A 129 -9.69 10.79 22.06
N ALA A 130 -10.68 11.69 22.03
CA ALA A 130 -10.72 12.78 21.05
C ALA A 130 -9.49 13.70 21.13
N ARG A 131 -8.89 13.89 22.31
CA ARG A 131 -7.67 14.70 22.45
C ARG A 131 -6.49 13.95 21.83
N GLY A 132 -6.28 12.70 22.20
CA GLY A 132 -5.23 11.83 21.66
C GLY A 132 -5.30 11.73 20.14
N VAL A 133 -6.51 11.60 19.57
CA VAL A 133 -6.70 11.61 18.11
C VAL A 133 -6.22 12.91 17.48
N LEU A 134 -6.64 14.07 17.98
CA LEU A 134 -6.23 15.36 17.42
C LEU A 134 -4.73 15.65 17.62
N GLU A 135 -4.14 15.17 18.71
CA GLU A 135 -2.69 15.24 18.95
C GLU A 135 -1.92 14.37 17.95
N ALA A 136 -2.38 13.14 17.69
CA ALA A 136 -1.80 12.27 16.67
C ALA A 136 -1.89 12.90 15.27
N VAL A 137 -3.04 13.50 14.91
CA VAL A 137 -3.16 14.26 13.65
C VAL A 137 -2.19 15.43 13.59
N ARG A 138 -1.98 16.14 14.70
CA ARG A 138 -1.00 17.23 14.74
C ARG A 138 0.42 16.73 14.48
N HIS A 139 0.82 15.62 15.10
CA HIS A 139 2.13 15.00 14.86
C HIS A 139 2.30 14.50 13.43
N LEU A 140 1.24 13.95 12.84
CA LEU A 140 1.22 13.63 11.41
C LEU A 140 1.44 14.89 10.57
N ALA A 141 0.74 15.98 10.87
CA ALA A 141 0.83 17.23 10.11
C ALA A 141 2.23 17.88 10.12
N GLU A 142 3.05 17.63 11.16
CA GLU A 142 4.44 18.13 11.23
C GLU A 142 5.32 17.59 10.08
N GLN A 143 4.93 16.47 9.48
CA GLN A 143 5.64 15.82 8.37
C GLN A 143 5.07 16.15 6.99
N GLY A 144 4.01 16.97 6.91
CA GLY A 144 3.34 17.32 5.66
C GLY A 144 2.82 16.12 4.83
N PRO A 145 2.06 15.18 5.44
CA PRO A 145 1.71 13.92 4.79
C PRO A 145 0.64 14.10 3.70
N ASP A 146 0.57 13.14 2.79
CA ASP A 146 -0.62 12.96 1.97
C ASP A 146 -1.75 12.34 2.81
N TRP A 147 -2.76 13.14 3.15
CA TRP A 147 -3.91 12.70 3.94
C TRP A 147 -4.72 11.58 3.29
N ASN A 148 -4.74 11.47 1.95
CA ASN A 148 -5.34 10.32 1.28
C ASN A 148 -4.52 9.05 1.52
N GLY A 149 -3.20 9.17 1.48
CA GLY A 149 -2.24 8.14 1.88
C GLY A 149 -2.46 7.70 3.33
N VAL A 150 -2.50 8.64 4.29
CA VAL A 150 -2.77 8.33 5.71
C VAL A 150 -4.06 7.53 5.88
N LEU A 151 -5.15 8.00 5.26
CA LEU A 151 -6.43 7.33 5.38
C LEU A 151 -6.43 5.96 4.69
N SER A 152 -5.71 5.81 3.59
CA SER A 152 -5.53 4.52 2.92
C SER A 152 -4.74 3.54 3.79
N GLU A 153 -3.72 3.99 4.52
CA GLU A 153 -2.98 3.16 5.45
C GLU A 153 -3.81 2.74 6.66
N ILE A 154 -4.61 3.64 7.23
CA ILE A 154 -5.60 3.30 8.27
C ILE A 154 -6.54 2.19 7.76
N LEU A 155 -7.06 2.32 6.53
CA LEU A 155 -7.92 1.32 5.92
C LEU A 155 -7.21 -0.03 5.70
N ASN A 156 -5.95 -0.02 5.27
CA ASN A 156 -5.14 -1.22 5.11
C ASN A 156 -4.94 -1.95 6.44
N VAL A 157 -4.63 -1.21 7.52
CA VAL A 157 -4.48 -1.80 8.86
C VAL A 157 -5.81 -2.37 9.36
N LEU A 158 -6.92 -1.63 9.23
CA LEU A 158 -8.26 -2.13 9.60
C LEU A 158 -8.66 -3.38 8.82
N HIS A 159 -8.31 -3.47 7.54
CA HIS A 159 -8.51 -4.67 6.74
C HIS A 159 -7.71 -5.87 7.26
N ARG A 160 -6.43 -5.68 7.58
CA ARG A 160 -5.58 -6.72 8.16
C ARG A 160 -6.06 -7.15 9.54
N VAL A 161 -6.57 -6.22 10.34
CA VAL A 161 -7.23 -6.49 11.63
C VAL A 161 -8.49 -7.34 11.42
N ALA A 162 -9.34 -7.02 10.45
CA ALA A 162 -10.53 -7.83 10.14
C ALA A 162 -10.16 -9.25 9.69
N ILE A 163 -9.10 -9.41 8.88
CA ILE A 163 -8.55 -10.73 8.54
C ILE A 163 -8.07 -11.45 9.79
N ALA A 164 -7.30 -10.77 10.65
CA ALA A 164 -6.77 -11.35 11.87
C ALA A 164 -7.86 -11.87 12.82
N GLN A 165 -9.01 -11.18 12.87
CA GLN A 165 -10.17 -11.61 13.67
C GLN A 165 -10.82 -12.89 13.11
N ALA A 166 -10.84 -13.06 11.78
CA ALA A 166 -11.43 -14.24 11.15
C ALA A 166 -10.45 -15.41 11.02
N LEU A 167 -9.17 -15.11 10.79
CA LEU A 167 -8.09 -16.05 10.52
C LEU A 167 -6.73 -15.48 10.98
N PRO A 168 -6.36 -15.65 12.26
CA PRO A 168 -5.12 -15.10 12.83
C PRO A 168 -3.83 -15.55 12.11
N GLU A 169 -3.80 -16.77 11.58
CA GLU A 169 -2.71 -17.32 10.78
C GLU A 169 -2.62 -16.75 9.35
N GLY A 170 -3.67 -16.09 8.88
CA GLY A 170 -3.75 -15.47 7.56
C GLY A 170 -3.07 -14.10 7.47
N VAL A 171 -2.63 -13.54 8.60
CA VAL A 171 -1.95 -12.24 8.65
C VAL A 171 -0.47 -12.42 8.31
N ASP A 172 -0.06 -11.89 7.16
CA ASP A 172 1.35 -11.78 6.83
C ASP A 172 2.09 -10.79 7.75
N ASN A 173 3.39 -11.00 7.92
CA ASN A 173 4.28 -10.07 8.60
C ASN A 173 5.04 -9.19 7.61
N GLY A 174 4.48 -8.92 6.43
CA GLY A 174 5.18 -8.11 5.44
C GLY A 174 5.61 -6.77 6.05
N HIS A 175 4.73 -6.13 6.82
CA HIS A 175 4.96 -4.80 7.38
C HIS A 175 5.72 -4.79 8.71
N GLY A 176 6.21 -5.95 9.20
CA GLY A 176 6.90 -6.04 10.50
C GLY A 176 6.02 -5.71 11.72
N ASP A 177 4.71 -5.59 11.52
CA ASP A 177 3.73 -5.08 12.48
C ASP A 177 2.70 -6.14 12.87
N ARG A 178 2.92 -7.42 12.51
CA ARG A 178 1.98 -8.51 12.74
C ARG A 178 1.50 -8.55 14.19
N ASP A 179 2.40 -8.39 15.15
CA ASP A 179 2.06 -8.42 16.57
C ASP A 179 1.15 -7.24 16.97
N ARG A 180 1.35 -6.06 16.38
CA ARG A 180 0.48 -4.89 16.61
C ARG A 180 -0.89 -5.08 15.98
N VAL A 181 -0.95 -5.67 14.78
CA VAL A 181 -2.21 -6.03 14.12
C VAL A 181 -2.98 -7.07 14.94
N LEU A 182 -2.31 -8.11 15.44
CA LEU A 182 -2.92 -9.12 16.30
C LEU A 182 -3.42 -8.54 17.63
N ALA A 183 -2.66 -7.61 18.22
CA ALA A 183 -3.08 -6.90 19.43
C ALA A 183 -4.34 -6.05 19.18
N LEU A 184 -4.39 -5.28 18.09
CA LEU A 184 -5.59 -4.53 17.70
C LEU A 184 -6.79 -5.45 17.42
N ALA A 185 -6.57 -6.60 16.78
CA ALA A 185 -7.62 -7.58 16.51
C ALA A 185 -8.26 -8.16 17.76
N GLN A 186 -7.49 -8.28 18.84
CA GLN A 186 -7.99 -8.71 20.15
C GLN A 186 -8.70 -7.58 20.90
N ALA A 187 -8.28 -6.33 20.72
CA ALA A 187 -8.79 -5.18 21.46
C ALA A 187 -10.05 -4.56 20.84
N LEU A 188 -10.19 -4.60 19.51
CA LEU A 188 -11.34 -4.03 18.80
C LEU A 188 -12.47 -5.05 18.64
N PRO A 189 -13.73 -4.69 18.97
CA PRO A 189 -14.90 -5.44 18.53
C PRO A 189 -14.95 -5.53 16.99
N ALA A 190 -15.38 -6.67 16.45
CA ALA A 190 -15.46 -6.85 15.00
C ALA A 190 -16.41 -5.85 14.31
N GLU A 191 -17.48 -5.44 15.00
CA GLU A 191 -18.41 -4.41 14.52
C GLU A 191 -17.74 -3.03 14.40
N ASP A 192 -16.89 -2.66 15.37
CA ASP A 192 -16.12 -1.41 15.35
C ASP A 192 -15.14 -1.40 14.18
N VAL A 193 -14.46 -2.52 13.92
CA VAL A 193 -13.53 -2.65 12.77
C VAL A 193 -14.27 -2.41 11.45
N GLN A 194 -15.43 -3.05 11.26
CA GLN A 194 -16.24 -2.87 10.05
C GLN A 194 -16.78 -1.44 9.95
N PHE A 195 -17.21 -0.85 11.07
CA PHE A 195 -17.71 0.51 11.12
C PHE A 195 -16.63 1.53 10.75
N TYR A 196 -15.46 1.45 11.38
CA TYR A 196 -14.32 2.32 11.07
C TYR A 196 -13.86 2.15 9.63
N TYR A 197 -13.80 0.91 9.12
CA TYR A 197 -13.43 0.66 7.73
C TYR A 197 -14.41 1.34 6.76
N GLN A 198 -15.72 1.20 7.00
CA GLN A 198 -16.74 1.83 6.17
C GLN A 198 -16.69 3.36 6.24
N MET A 199 -16.54 3.94 7.44
CA MET A 199 -16.40 5.39 7.61
C MET A 199 -15.14 5.92 6.94
N GLY A 200 -14.03 5.18 7.01
CA GLY A 200 -12.79 5.55 6.34
C GLY A 200 -12.91 5.52 4.82
N LEU A 201 -13.62 4.54 4.24
CA LEU A 201 -13.89 4.48 2.80
C LEU A 201 -14.72 5.67 2.31
N ILE A 202 -15.79 6.01 3.03
CA ILE A 202 -16.60 7.20 2.76
C ILE A 202 -15.75 8.46 2.90
N GLY A 203 -14.98 8.54 3.98
CA GLY A 203 -14.04 9.61 4.24
C GLY A 203 -13.07 9.82 3.07
N ARG A 204 -12.47 8.75 2.55
CA ARG A 204 -11.51 8.82 1.43
C ARG A 204 -12.16 9.30 0.13
N ARG A 205 -13.40 8.89 -0.12
CA ARG A 205 -14.17 9.38 -1.28
C ARG A 205 -14.45 10.87 -1.16
N ASP A 206 -14.77 11.34 0.04
CA ASP A 206 -15.23 12.71 0.29
C ASP A 206 -14.07 13.68 0.62
N LEU A 207 -12.88 13.17 0.96
CA LEU A 207 -11.71 13.95 1.38
C LEU A 207 -11.29 15.01 0.34
N PRO A 208 -11.26 14.72 -0.98
CA PRO A 208 -10.95 15.73 -2.00
C PRO A 208 -11.98 16.86 -2.10
N LEU A 209 -13.18 16.68 -1.53
CA LEU A 209 -14.24 17.70 -1.50
C LEU A 209 -14.13 18.62 -0.27
N ALA A 210 -13.26 18.28 0.69
CA ALA A 210 -13.07 19.07 1.89
C ALA A 210 -12.37 20.41 1.55
N PRO A 211 -12.77 21.53 2.18
CA PRO A 211 -12.12 22.84 1.98
C PRO A 211 -10.64 22.84 2.35
N ASP A 212 -10.28 22.05 3.35
CA ASP A 212 -8.92 21.81 3.81
C ASP A 212 -8.73 20.29 4.00
N PRO A 213 -7.73 19.65 3.37
CA PRO A 213 -7.51 18.20 3.46
C PRO A 213 -7.30 17.70 4.88
N ARG A 214 -6.58 18.46 5.72
CA ARG A 214 -6.36 18.11 7.12
C ARG A 214 -7.68 18.15 7.90
N GLY A 215 -8.43 19.24 7.80
CA GLY A 215 -9.74 19.36 8.44
C GLY A 215 -10.73 18.30 7.97
N GLY A 216 -10.68 17.92 6.68
CA GLY A 216 -11.44 16.80 6.14
C GLY A 216 -11.09 15.47 6.82
N PHE A 217 -9.80 15.21 7.00
CA PHE A 217 -9.30 14.02 7.69
C PHE A 217 -9.69 14.03 9.19
N GLU A 218 -9.51 15.14 9.89
CA GLU A 218 -9.94 15.32 11.28
C GLU A 218 -11.43 15.03 11.44
N MET A 219 -12.28 15.52 10.52
CA MET A 219 -13.72 15.25 10.53
C MET A 219 -14.07 13.79 10.31
N VAL A 220 -13.27 13.04 9.52
CA VAL A 220 -13.46 11.59 9.34
C VAL A 220 -13.20 10.87 10.66
N LEU A 221 -12.09 11.18 11.33
CA LEU A 221 -11.75 10.55 12.61
C LEU A 221 -12.73 10.93 13.73
N LEU A 222 -13.16 12.20 13.80
CA LEU A 222 -14.16 12.64 14.77
C LEU A 222 -15.52 11.96 14.54
N ARG A 223 -15.91 11.67 13.29
CA ARG A 223 -17.10 10.88 13.00
C ARG A 223 -16.95 9.43 13.43
N MET A 224 -15.78 8.83 13.26
CA MET A 224 -15.51 7.48 13.76
C MET A 224 -15.67 7.42 15.29
N LEU A 225 -15.19 8.43 16.02
CA LEU A 225 -15.41 8.53 17.47
C LEU A 225 -16.88 8.73 17.84
N ALA A 226 -17.56 9.67 17.18
CA ALA A 226 -18.92 10.08 17.55
C ALA A 226 -20.00 9.02 17.27
N PHE A 227 -19.76 8.17 16.28
CA PHE A 227 -20.74 7.18 15.80
C PHE A 227 -20.30 5.74 16.05
N ARG A 228 -19.36 5.53 16.97
CA ARG A 228 -18.97 4.19 17.40
C ARG A 228 -20.22 3.39 17.80
N PRO A 229 -20.43 2.17 17.24
CA PRO A 229 -21.49 1.27 17.68
C PRO A 229 -21.42 1.13 19.20
N ALA A 230 -22.48 1.51 19.90
CA ALA A 230 -22.40 1.75 21.33
C ALA A 230 -22.25 0.46 22.15
N ASP A 231 -21.38 0.48 23.17
CA ASP A 231 -21.86 0.10 24.49
C ASP A 231 -22.83 1.20 24.95
N ASN A 232 -24.08 0.81 25.10
CA ASN A 232 -25.28 1.65 24.99
C ASN A 232 -25.56 2.55 26.21
N ASP A 233 -24.57 3.23 26.81
CA ASP A 233 -24.74 3.88 28.13
C ASP A 233 -24.58 5.42 28.20
N ASP A 234 -24.05 6.10 27.17
CA ASP A 234 -23.80 7.57 27.25
C ASP A 234 -24.51 8.40 26.16
N ALA A 235 -25.78 8.09 25.88
CA ALA A 235 -26.63 9.06 25.18
C ALA A 235 -26.97 10.21 26.14
N PRO A 236 -26.71 11.49 25.79
CA PRO A 236 -27.06 12.61 26.65
C PRO A 236 -28.59 12.67 26.83
N ARG A 237 -29.05 12.49 28.07
CA ARG A 237 -30.44 12.76 28.44
C ARG A 237 -30.71 14.25 28.21
N GLN A 238 -31.43 14.58 27.14
CA GLN A 238 -31.94 15.93 26.92
C GLN A 238 -32.83 16.33 28.10
N PRO A 239 -32.59 17.48 28.76
CA PRO A 239 -33.57 18.05 29.68
C PRO A 239 -34.76 18.59 28.88
N LEU A 240 -35.96 18.19 29.30
CA LEU A 240 -37.24 18.76 28.86
C LEU A 240 -37.34 20.24 29.24
#